data_AF-A0A2T0FPC0-F1
#
_entry.id   AF-A0A2T0FPC0-F1
#
_cell.length_a   1.000
_cell.length_b   1.000
_cell.length_c   1.000
_cell.angle_alpha   90.00
_cell.angle_beta   90.00
_cell.angle_gamma   90.00
#
_symmetry.space_group_name_H-M   'P 1'
#
loop_
_entity.id
_entity.type
_entity.pdbx_description
1 polymer ?
#
loop_
_entity_poly.entity_id
_entity_poly.type
_entity_poly.pdbx_seq_one_letter_code
_entity_poly.pdbx_strand_id
1 'polypeptide(L)'
;MSSIGGTKYPSLAGERELPHFAKRDTLLASAKAGAVGAFFGLNVVLVKNSLGPSRTLLGGLRGSMAPVATYALIGASYTFAEAVSANLRGEETAANAFAGGAAAGAIAGASLRGSVAKSLGGALILGTVASAFEWGFNRGHEQSILGSDTVNVPITEEHPRQGFWELVQRRPLSQTIEELGDLAKQFVRD
;
A
#
# COMPACT_ATOMS: atom_id res chain seq x y z
N MET A 1 -57.86 -15.29 13.33
CA MET A 1 -57.39 -14.67 12.09
C MET A 1 -55.96 -14.21 12.33
N SER A 2 -55.01 -14.92 11.73
CA SER A 2 -53.56 -14.81 12.00
C SER A 2 -52.99 -13.57 11.32
N SER A 3 -52.30 -12.74 12.10
CA SER A 3 -51.61 -11.53 11.64
C SER A 3 -50.42 -11.91 10.76
N ILE A 4 -50.41 -11.39 9.54
CA ILE A 4 -49.34 -11.54 8.56
C ILE A 4 -48.06 -10.95 9.15
N GLY A 5 -47.08 -11.81 9.42
CA GLY A 5 -45.76 -11.43 9.90
C GLY A 5 -45.04 -10.64 8.83
N GLY A 6 -44.85 -9.34 9.07
CA GLY A 6 -43.97 -8.51 8.25
C GLY A 6 -42.55 -9.05 8.34
N THR A 7 -42.02 -9.51 7.22
CA THR A 7 -40.61 -9.85 7.08
C THR A 7 -39.80 -8.57 7.27
N LYS A 8 -39.20 -8.41 8.46
CA LYS A 8 -38.10 -7.47 8.67
C LYS A 8 -37.00 -7.86 7.69
N TYR A 9 -36.77 -7.03 6.68
CA TYR A 9 -35.49 -7.08 5.99
C TYR A 9 -34.40 -6.88 7.06
N PRO A 10 -33.37 -7.73 7.13
CA PRO A 10 -32.24 -7.43 7.98
C PRO A 10 -31.68 -6.09 7.49
N SER A 11 -31.74 -5.07 8.35
CA SER A 11 -30.99 -3.84 8.13
C SER A 11 -29.54 -4.22 7.91
N LEU A 12 -28.86 -3.54 7.00
CA LEU A 12 -27.45 -3.73 6.62
C LEU A 12 -26.49 -3.46 7.79
N ALA A 13 -26.62 -4.20 8.89
CA ALA A 13 -25.80 -4.17 10.08
C ALA A 13 -24.56 -5.05 9.85
N GLY A 14 -23.81 -4.66 8.83
CA GLY A 14 -22.58 -5.28 8.38
C GLY A 14 -21.90 -4.34 7.41
N GLU A 15 -21.98 -3.03 7.67
CA GLU A 15 -20.94 -2.13 7.20
C GLU A 15 -19.64 -2.81 7.63
N ARG A 16 -18.74 -3.11 6.66
CA ARG A 16 -17.34 -3.25 7.04
C ARG A 16 -17.10 -1.99 7.87
N GLU A 17 -16.80 -2.13 9.17
CA GLU A 17 -16.03 -1.08 9.83
C GLU A 17 -14.75 -1.03 9.01
N LEU A 18 -14.77 -0.22 7.94
CA LEU A 18 -13.59 0.15 7.21
C LEU A 18 -12.69 0.70 8.30
N PRO A 19 -11.49 0.14 8.52
CA PRO A 19 -10.61 0.62 9.57
C PRO A 19 -10.57 2.13 9.43
N HIS A 20 -11.04 2.83 10.47
CA HIS A 20 -11.24 4.27 10.39
C HIS A 20 -9.93 4.90 9.94
N PHE A 21 -9.91 5.42 8.71
CA PHE A 21 -8.69 5.93 8.12
C PHE A 21 -8.21 7.13 8.95
N ALA A 22 -7.09 6.94 9.65
CA ALA A 22 -6.44 8.00 10.38
C ALA A 22 -5.62 8.84 9.40
N LYS A 23 -5.97 10.12 9.26
CA LYS A 23 -5.24 11.05 8.40
C LYS A 23 -3.78 11.09 8.80
N ARG A 24 -2.90 10.98 7.81
CA ARG A 24 -1.44 11.03 8.01
C ARG A 24 -0.95 12.47 7.98
N ASP A 25 -0.02 12.80 8.87
CA ASP A 25 0.76 14.03 8.78
C ASP A 25 1.81 13.88 7.67
N THR A 26 1.47 14.40 6.50
CA THR A 26 2.29 14.31 5.28
C THR A 26 3.64 15.00 5.42
N LEU A 27 3.71 16.14 6.13
CA LEU A 27 4.93 16.92 6.24
C LEU A 27 5.89 16.28 7.23
N LEU A 28 5.39 15.87 8.39
CA LEU A 28 6.23 15.20 9.39
C LEU A 28 6.71 13.83 8.88
N ALA A 29 5.84 13.06 8.23
CA ALA A 29 6.21 11.76 7.67
C ALA A 29 7.26 11.89 6.56
N SER A 30 7.07 12.83 5.62
CA SER A 30 8.03 13.06 4.54
C SER A 30 9.36 13.63 5.04
N ALA A 31 9.35 14.52 6.04
CA ALA A 31 10.57 15.02 6.66
C ALA A 31 11.36 13.89 7.34
N LYS A 32 10.69 13.01 8.09
CA LYS A 32 11.32 11.84 8.74
C LYS A 32 11.92 10.90 7.70
N ALA A 33 11.17 10.55 6.66
CA ALA A 33 11.66 9.69 5.60
C ALA A 33 12.80 10.34 4.79
N GLY A 34 12.73 11.65 4.56
CA GLY A 34 13.81 12.42 3.96
C GLY A 34 15.09 12.41 4.79
N ALA A 35 14.99 12.51 6.11
CA ALA A 35 16.13 12.41 7.02
C ALA A 35 16.77 11.01 6.98
N VAL A 36 15.95 9.95 6.96
CA VAL A 36 16.44 8.56 6.78
C VAL A 36 17.12 8.40 5.43
N GLY A 37 16.53 8.94 4.35
CA GLY A 37 17.15 8.96 3.02
C GLY A 37 18.49 9.70 3.01
N ALA A 38 18.57 10.87 3.65
CA ALA A 38 19.80 11.65 3.76
C ALA A 38 20.90 10.84 4.47
N PHE A 39 20.56 10.09 5.53
CA PHE A 39 21.49 9.22 6.22
C PHE A 39 22.05 8.13 5.30
N PHE A 40 21.21 7.46 4.50
CA PHE A 40 21.71 6.52 3.49
C PHE A 40 22.59 7.18 2.44
N GLY A 41 22.21 8.37 1.96
CA GLY A 41 23.03 9.13 1.03
C GLY A 41 24.39 9.52 1.61
N LEU A 42 24.47 9.80 2.91
CA LEU A 42 25.74 10.08 3.59
C LEU A 42 26.65 8.85 3.59
N ASN A 43 26.09 7.67 3.90
CA ASN A 43 26.84 6.41 3.83
C ASN A 43 27.38 6.16 2.40
N VAL A 44 26.58 6.43 1.37
CA VAL A 44 27.03 6.32 -0.03
C VAL A 44 28.18 7.29 -0.33
N VAL A 45 28.14 8.53 0.16
CA VAL A 45 29.24 9.49 0.01
C VAL A 45 30.50 9.00 0.72
N LEU A 46 30.38 8.47 1.94
CA LEU A 46 31.52 7.95 2.70
C LEU A 46 32.18 6.78 1.98
N VAL A 47 31.40 5.82 1.47
CA VAL A 47 31.92 4.68 0.70
C VAL A 47 32.59 5.16 -0.59
N LYS A 48 31.96 6.06 -1.34
CA LYS A 48 32.54 6.62 -2.57
C LYS A 48 33.83 7.38 -2.30
N ASN A 49 33.92 8.11 -1.18
CA ASN A 49 35.12 8.82 -0.78
C ASN A 49 36.23 7.84 -0.35
N SER A 50 35.88 6.73 0.30
CA SER A 50 36.83 5.67 0.67
C SER A 50 37.41 4.93 -0.54
N LEU A 51 36.64 4.79 -1.62
CA LEU A 51 37.07 4.12 -2.86
C LEU A 51 37.65 5.09 -3.90
N GLY A 52 37.48 6.39 -3.70
CA GLY A 52 37.87 7.44 -4.63
C GLY A 52 39.33 7.88 -4.51
N PRO A 53 39.83 8.66 -5.48
CA PRO A 53 41.21 9.17 -5.46
C PRO A 53 41.46 10.18 -4.33
N SER A 54 40.43 10.85 -3.79
CA SER A 54 40.55 11.78 -2.66
C SER A 54 40.39 11.04 -1.32
N ARG A 55 41.51 10.64 -0.71
CA ARG A 55 41.54 9.93 0.58
C ARG A 55 41.34 10.83 1.82
N THR A 56 40.64 11.96 1.69
CA THR A 56 40.43 12.93 2.78
C THR A 56 38.94 13.14 3.08
N LEU A 57 38.61 13.26 4.37
CA LEU A 57 37.24 13.47 4.85
C LEU A 57 36.61 14.75 4.28
N LEU A 58 37.41 15.81 4.10
CA LEU A 58 36.99 17.06 3.46
C LEU A 58 36.78 16.93 1.95
N GLY A 59 37.43 15.98 1.26
CA GLY A 59 37.26 15.77 -0.18
C GLY A 59 35.85 15.29 -0.55
N GLY A 60 35.28 14.40 0.27
CA GLY A 60 33.91 13.89 0.09
C GLY A 60 32.83 14.93 0.39
N LEU A 61 32.99 15.70 1.47
CA LEU A 61 32.08 16.79 1.85
C LEU A 61 32.12 17.98 0.88
N ARG A 62 33.30 18.31 0.35
CA ARG A 62 33.50 19.42 -0.59
C ARG A 62 33.27 19.02 -2.06
N GLY A 63 33.35 17.73 -2.38
CA GLY A 63 33.30 17.20 -3.75
C GLY A 63 31.91 16.81 -4.26
N SER A 64 30.99 16.30 -3.41
CA SER A 64 29.61 16.01 -3.83
C SER A 64 28.64 15.67 -2.70
N MET A 65 27.75 16.61 -2.32
CA MET A 65 26.56 16.33 -1.50
C MET A 65 25.36 15.85 -2.34
N ALA A 66 25.52 15.73 -3.65
CA ALA A 66 24.44 15.34 -4.56
C ALA A 66 23.79 14.00 -4.16
N PRO A 67 24.53 12.94 -3.76
CA PRO A 67 23.89 11.70 -3.31
C PRO A 67 23.03 11.88 -2.06
N VAL A 68 23.49 12.66 -1.07
CA VAL A 68 22.71 12.96 0.15
C VAL A 68 21.38 13.61 -0.22
N ALA A 69 21.42 14.64 -1.07
CA ALA A 69 20.22 15.32 -1.54
C ALA A 69 19.30 14.39 -2.34
N THR A 70 19.85 13.57 -3.24
CA THR A 70 19.06 12.62 -4.04
C THR A 70 18.35 11.59 -3.17
N TYR A 71 19.06 10.93 -2.24
CA TYR A 71 18.43 9.94 -1.36
C TYR A 71 17.43 10.56 -0.38
N ALA A 72 17.68 11.77 0.10
CA ALA A 72 16.72 12.52 0.90
C ALA A 72 15.43 12.81 0.12
N LEU A 73 15.56 13.28 -1.13
CA LEU A 73 14.42 13.56 -2.01
C LEU A 73 13.64 12.30 -2.36
N ILE A 74 14.31 11.18 -2.63
CA ILE A 74 13.67 9.88 -2.88
C ILE A 74 12.81 9.48 -1.67
N GLY A 75 13.39 9.52 -0.45
CA GLY A 75 12.66 9.15 0.77
C GLY A 75 11.47 10.07 1.07
N ALA A 76 11.67 11.38 0.95
CA ALA A 76 10.64 12.38 1.20
C ALA A 76 9.51 12.32 0.16
N SER A 77 9.84 12.19 -1.13
CA SER A 77 8.84 12.13 -2.21
C SER A 77 7.99 10.85 -2.15
N TYR A 78 8.60 9.71 -1.81
CA TYR A 78 7.88 8.45 -1.62
C TYR A 78 6.76 8.61 -0.59
N THR A 79 7.13 9.00 0.63
CA THR A 79 6.19 9.11 1.75
C THR A 79 5.22 10.27 1.57
N PHE A 80 5.64 11.37 0.96
CA PHE A 80 4.75 12.47 0.64
C PHE A 80 3.65 12.03 -0.33
N ALA A 81 4.00 11.42 -1.46
CA ALA A 81 3.03 10.99 -2.46
C ALA A 81 2.14 9.85 -1.94
N GLU A 82 2.69 8.90 -1.17
CA GLU A 82 1.91 7.86 -0.51
C GLU A 82 0.91 8.46 0.50
N ALA A 83 1.35 9.34 1.40
CA ALA A 83 0.49 9.92 2.42
C ALA A 83 -0.57 10.88 1.85
N VAL A 84 -0.23 11.65 0.80
CA VAL A 84 -1.20 12.50 0.10
C VAL A 84 -2.23 11.66 -0.63
N SER A 85 -1.82 10.61 -1.35
CA SER A 85 -2.76 9.73 -2.05
C SER A 85 -3.68 8.98 -1.08
N ALA A 86 -3.15 8.51 0.05
CA ALA A 86 -3.94 7.91 1.13
C ALA A 86 -4.95 8.91 1.72
N ASN A 87 -4.50 10.13 2.02
CA ASN A 87 -5.37 11.17 2.58
C ASN A 87 -6.48 11.63 1.63
N LEU A 88 -6.23 11.67 0.32
CA LEU A 88 -7.23 12.02 -0.69
C LEU A 88 -8.26 10.92 -0.91
N ARG A 89 -7.84 9.66 -0.83
CA ARG A 89 -8.72 8.49 -1.04
C ARG A 89 -9.46 8.07 0.23
N GLY A 90 -8.96 8.49 1.39
CA GLY A 90 -9.50 8.05 2.69
C GLY A 90 -9.33 6.55 2.89
N GLU A 91 -8.40 5.91 2.19
CA GLU A 91 -8.19 4.48 2.21
C GLU A 91 -6.70 4.19 2.01
N GLU A 92 -6.19 3.26 2.80
CA GLU A 92 -4.89 2.67 2.57
C GLU A 92 -5.04 1.64 1.47
N THR A 93 -4.39 1.79 0.31
CA THR A 93 -4.35 0.77 -0.75
C THR A 93 -2.95 0.61 -1.35
N ALA A 94 -2.67 -0.52 -2.01
CA ALA A 94 -1.41 -0.74 -2.75
C ALA A 94 -1.16 0.32 -3.84
N ALA A 95 -2.23 0.93 -4.36
CA ALA A 95 -2.12 2.03 -5.32
C ALA A 95 -1.55 3.33 -4.69
N ASN A 96 -1.63 3.50 -3.36
CA ASN A 96 -0.94 4.61 -2.67
C ASN A 96 0.57 4.37 -2.65
N ALA A 97 0.99 3.13 -2.38
CA ALA A 97 2.39 2.71 -2.48
C ALA A 97 2.92 2.80 -3.92
N PHE A 98 2.08 2.53 -4.92
CA PHE A 98 2.43 2.79 -6.33
C PHE A 98 2.72 4.28 -6.56
N ALA A 99 1.86 5.18 -6.09
CA ALA A 99 2.06 6.63 -6.24
C ALA A 99 3.35 7.11 -5.56
N GLY A 100 3.63 6.62 -4.34
CA GLY A 100 4.90 6.84 -3.64
C GLY A 100 6.10 6.34 -4.42
N GLY A 101 6.08 5.08 -4.84
CA GLY A 101 7.15 4.45 -5.60
C GLY A 101 7.39 5.11 -6.95
N ALA A 102 6.33 5.56 -7.62
CA ALA A 102 6.42 6.28 -8.89
C ALA A 102 7.09 7.65 -8.72
N ALA A 103 6.73 8.41 -7.68
CA ALA A 103 7.36 9.70 -7.38
C ALA A 103 8.86 9.56 -7.05
N ALA A 104 9.19 8.60 -6.17
CA ALA A 104 10.56 8.29 -5.82
C ALA A 104 11.38 7.78 -7.02
N GLY A 105 10.79 6.92 -7.85
CA GLY A 105 11.41 6.39 -9.05
C GLY A 105 11.66 7.42 -10.13
N ALA A 106 10.76 8.41 -10.26
CA ALA A 106 10.96 9.54 -11.15
C ALA A 106 12.18 10.36 -10.75
N ILE A 107 12.35 10.64 -9.45
CA ILE A 107 13.51 11.37 -8.90
C ILE A 107 14.80 10.55 -9.05
N ALA A 108 14.76 9.26 -8.72
CA ALA A 108 15.90 8.37 -8.89
C ALA A 108 16.35 8.32 -10.37
N GLY A 109 15.40 8.18 -11.30
CA GLY A 109 15.67 8.19 -12.73
C GLY A 109 16.17 9.54 -13.25
N ALA A 110 15.66 10.66 -12.72
CA ALA A 110 16.12 12.00 -13.06
C ALA A 110 17.54 12.30 -12.55
N SER A 111 17.94 11.70 -11.43
CA SER A 111 19.30 11.85 -10.88
C SER A 111 20.38 11.18 -11.75
N LEU A 112 20.00 10.19 -12.55
CA LEU A 112 20.85 9.59 -13.57
C LEU A 112 20.81 10.49 -14.80
N ARG A 113 21.87 11.29 -15.04
CA ARG A 113 22.00 12.15 -16.24
C ARG A 113 21.39 11.47 -17.48
N GLY A 114 20.22 11.94 -17.91
CA GLY A 114 19.57 11.43 -19.12
C GLY A 114 18.04 11.45 -19.06
N SER A 115 17.48 11.83 -20.22
CA SER A 115 16.16 11.59 -20.81
C SER A 115 14.97 11.31 -19.86
N VAL A 116 13.84 11.97 -20.16
CA VAL A 116 12.50 11.71 -19.60
C VAL A 116 12.17 10.21 -19.53
N ALA A 117 12.67 9.42 -20.49
CA ALA A 117 12.49 7.96 -20.50
C ALA A 117 13.04 7.25 -19.25
N LYS A 118 14.18 7.70 -18.68
CA LYS A 118 14.75 7.10 -17.46
C LYS A 118 13.90 7.42 -16.23
N SER A 119 13.37 8.63 -16.16
CA SER A 119 12.47 9.05 -15.09
C SER A 119 11.15 8.27 -15.16
N LEU A 120 10.56 8.14 -16.35
CA LEU A 120 9.34 7.36 -16.56
C LEU A 120 9.56 5.86 -16.28
N GLY A 121 10.65 5.28 -16.78
CA GLY A 121 11.00 3.88 -16.50
C GLY A 121 11.25 3.64 -15.01
N GLY A 122 11.95 4.55 -14.35
CA GLY A 122 12.16 4.50 -12.90
C GLY A 122 10.86 4.57 -12.12
N ALA A 123 9.94 5.46 -12.51
CA ALA A 123 8.63 5.59 -11.90
C ALA A 123 7.79 4.32 -12.05
N LEU A 124 7.75 3.73 -13.24
CA LEU A 124 6.99 2.49 -13.48
C LEU A 124 7.58 1.30 -12.72
N ILE A 125 8.90 1.13 -12.74
CA ILE A 125 9.56 0.01 -12.07
C ILE A 125 9.40 0.14 -10.56
N LEU A 126 9.79 1.27 -9.97
CA LEU A 126 9.72 1.44 -8.52
C LEU A 126 8.29 1.55 -8.01
N GLY A 127 7.37 2.15 -8.76
CA GLY A 127 5.94 2.15 -8.45
C GLY A 127 5.38 0.72 -8.41
N THR A 128 5.68 -0.09 -9.43
CA THR A 128 5.19 -1.48 -9.48
C THR A 128 5.79 -2.33 -8.36
N VAL A 129 7.10 -2.20 -8.09
CA VAL A 129 7.76 -2.91 -6.99
C VAL A 129 7.17 -2.51 -5.64
N ALA A 130 6.97 -1.21 -5.39
CA ALA A 130 6.36 -0.73 -4.15
C ALA A 130 4.91 -1.23 -4.00
N SER A 131 4.12 -1.18 -5.07
CA SER A 131 2.76 -1.71 -5.08
C SER A 131 2.70 -3.20 -4.83
N ALA A 132 3.60 -3.98 -5.44
CA ALA A 132 3.67 -5.43 -5.26
C ALA A 132 4.09 -5.79 -3.83
N PHE A 133 5.03 -5.04 -3.26
CA PHE A 133 5.47 -5.22 -1.89
C PHE A 133 4.35 -4.89 -0.89
N GLU A 134 3.65 -3.78 -1.07
CA GLU A 134 2.52 -3.39 -0.20
C GLU A 134 1.37 -4.40 -0.30
N TRP A 135 1.05 -4.86 -1.52
CA TRP A 135 0.01 -5.84 -1.73
C TRP A 135 0.35 -7.21 -1.12
N GLY A 136 1.57 -7.71 -1.36
CA GLY A 136 1.98 -9.05 -0.96
C GLY A 136 2.48 -9.15 0.48
N PHE A 137 3.39 -8.26 0.88
CA PHE A 137 4.10 -8.36 2.17
C PHE A 137 3.41 -7.60 3.29
N ASN A 138 2.95 -6.38 3.05
CA ASN A 138 2.43 -5.55 4.16
C ASN A 138 1.00 -5.96 4.53
N ARG A 139 0.17 -6.29 3.54
CA ARG A 139 -1.25 -6.62 3.73
C ARG A 139 -1.57 -8.10 3.74
N GLY A 140 -0.87 -8.88 2.93
CA GLY A 140 -1.03 -10.34 2.92
C GLY A 140 -0.59 -10.99 4.23
N HIS A 141 0.32 -10.35 4.97
CA HIS A 141 0.94 -10.90 6.17
C HIS A 141 0.20 -10.52 7.47
N GLU A 142 -0.51 -9.38 7.48
CA GLU A 142 -1.36 -8.96 8.61
C GLU A 142 -2.52 -9.96 8.83
N GLN A 143 -3.02 -10.58 7.75
CA GLN A 143 -4.04 -11.63 7.82
C GLN A 143 -3.51 -13.02 8.21
N SER A 144 -2.20 -13.28 8.06
CA SER A 144 -1.65 -14.64 8.22
C SER A 144 -0.95 -14.90 9.55
N ILE A 145 -0.47 -13.86 10.26
CA ILE A 145 0.29 -14.06 11.52
C ILE A 145 -0.50 -13.71 12.78
N LEU A 146 -1.44 -12.76 12.73
CA LEU A 146 -2.23 -12.35 13.91
C LEU A 146 -3.67 -12.91 13.92
N GLY A 147 -4.14 -13.47 12.80
CA GLY A 147 -5.50 -13.97 12.64
C GLY A 147 -5.63 -15.48 12.43
N SER A 148 -4.54 -16.24 12.38
CA SER A 148 -4.57 -17.69 12.15
C SER A 148 -4.92 -18.54 13.37
N ASP A 149 -4.91 -17.96 14.58
CA ASP A 149 -5.03 -18.71 15.84
C ASP A 149 -6.45 -18.87 16.39
N THR A 150 -7.50 -18.50 15.64
CA THR A 150 -8.90 -18.78 16.05
C THR A 150 -9.75 -19.44 14.97
N VAL A 151 -9.16 -20.28 14.11
CA VAL A 151 -9.94 -21.22 13.27
C VAL A 151 -10.16 -22.54 14.05
N ASN A 152 -10.73 -22.42 15.24
CA ASN A 152 -11.51 -23.48 15.88
C ASN A 152 -12.84 -22.84 16.26
N VAL A 153 -13.59 -22.42 15.24
CA VAL A 153 -14.97 -21.98 15.42
C VAL A 153 -15.79 -23.27 15.54
N PRO A 154 -16.40 -23.59 16.70
CA PRO A 154 -17.36 -24.69 16.77
C PRO A 154 -18.45 -24.43 15.73
N ILE A 155 -18.91 -25.47 15.04
CA ILE A 155 -19.94 -25.42 13.97
C ILE A 155 -21.33 -25.18 14.57
N THR A 156 -21.43 -24.21 15.48
CA THR A 156 -22.64 -23.83 16.18
C THR A 156 -22.56 -22.32 16.41
N GLU A 157 -23.38 -21.59 15.64
CA GLU A 157 -23.76 -20.17 15.71
C GLU A 157 -23.47 -19.38 14.42
N GLU A 158 -24.54 -19.17 13.63
CA GLU A 158 -24.87 -17.94 12.90
C GLU A 158 -23.71 -17.03 12.39
N HIS A 159 -22.85 -17.54 11.50
CA HIS A 159 -21.99 -16.67 10.69
C HIS A 159 -22.67 -16.34 9.34
N PRO A 160 -23.05 -15.08 9.05
CA PRO A 160 -23.77 -14.71 7.84
C PRO A 160 -22.89 -14.56 6.58
N ARG A 161 -21.55 -14.58 6.68
CA ARG A 161 -20.63 -14.39 5.55
C ARG A 161 -19.39 -15.28 5.65
N GLN A 162 -19.06 -15.95 4.55
CA GLN A 162 -17.90 -16.83 4.39
C GLN A 162 -16.59 -16.04 4.52
N GLY A 163 -15.65 -16.52 5.34
CA GLY A 163 -14.30 -15.97 5.45
C GLY A 163 -13.42 -16.26 4.22
N PHE A 164 -12.32 -15.54 4.04
CA PHE A 164 -11.43 -15.70 2.86
C PHE A 164 -10.85 -17.11 2.72
N TRP A 165 -10.49 -17.75 3.84
CA TRP A 165 -9.93 -19.12 3.87
C TRP A 165 -10.96 -20.21 4.11
N GLU A 166 -12.22 -19.84 4.29
CA GLU A 166 -13.27 -20.80 4.59
C GLU A 166 -13.73 -21.47 3.29
N LEU A 167 -13.95 -22.79 3.34
CA LEU A 167 -14.49 -23.56 2.22
C LEU A 167 -15.96 -23.89 2.51
N VAL A 168 -16.86 -23.42 1.65
CA VAL A 168 -18.30 -23.67 1.76
C VAL A 168 -18.78 -24.41 0.52
N GLN A 169 -19.53 -25.49 0.70
CA GLN A 169 -20.03 -26.32 -0.40
C GLN A 169 -21.10 -25.60 -1.25
N ARG A 170 -21.86 -24.67 -0.68
CA ARG A 170 -22.88 -23.87 -1.38
C ARG A 170 -22.86 -22.42 -0.90
N ARG A 171 -22.58 -21.49 -1.81
CA ARG A 171 -22.67 -20.04 -1.52
C ARG A 171 -24.11 -19.56 -1.63
N PRO A 172 -24.58 -18.69 -0.72
CA PRO A 172 -25.91 -18.11 -0.82
C PRO A 172 -26.02 -17.23 -2.07
N LEU A 173 -27.10 -17.40 -2.85
CA LEU A 173 -27.31 -16.69 -4.12
C LEU A 173 -27.35 -15.16 -3.97
N SER A 174 -27.81 -14.66 -2.81
CA SER A 174 -27.81 -13.23 -2.49
C SER A 174 -26.39 -12.64 -2.48
N GLN A 175 -25.41 -13.37 -1.95
CA GLN A 175 -24.01 -12.96 -1.93
C GLN A 175 -23.40 -13.00 -3.34
N THR A 176 -23.70 -14.04 -4.12
CA THR A 176 -23.23 -14.11 -5.51
C THR A 176 -23.79 -12.98 -6.36
N ILE A 177 -25.07 -12.60 -6.16
CA ILE A 177 -25.68 -11.46 -6.86
C ILE A 177 -25.08 -10.13 -6.39
N GLU A 178 -24.74 -9.99 -5.10
CA GLU A 178 -24.04 -8.81 -4.58
C GLU A 178 -22.62 -8.68 -5.17
N GLU A 179 -21.89 -9.79 -5.32
CA GLU A 179 -20.51 -9.82 -5.84
C GLU A 179 -20.41 -9.73 -7.37
N LEU A 180 -21.24 -10.48 -8.12
CA LEU A 180 -21.25 -10.48 -9.60
C LEU A 180 -22.17 -9.41 -10.20
N GLY A 181 -23.04 -8.81 -9.40
CA GLY A 181 -24.07 -7.89 -9.85
C GLY A 181 -25.22 -8.57 -10.58
N ASP A 182 -26.03 -7.78 -11.28
CA ASP A 182 -27.27 -8.21 -11.94
C ASP A 182 -27.08 -9.25 -13.05
N LEU A 183 -25.85 -9.46 -13.53
CA LEU A 183 -25.52 -10.51 -14.51
C LEU A 183 -25.78 -11.92 -13.96
N ALA A 184 -25.66 -12.13 -12.64
CA ALA A 184 -25.99 -13.42 -12.02
C ALA A 184 -27.49 -13.72 -12.00
N LYS A 185 -28.36 -12.70 -12.09
CA LYS A 185 -29.82 -12.88 -12.06
C LYS A 185 -30.38 -13.56 -13.31
N GLN A 186 -29.66 -13.51 -14.44
CA GLN A 186 -30.09 -14.15 -15.69
C GLN A 186 -30.06 -15.69 -15.58
N PHE A 187 -29.07 -16.27 -14.90
CA PHE A 187 -28.93 -17.73 -14.75
C PHE A 187 -29.89 -18.37 -13.74
N VAL A 188 -30.70 -17.57 -13.03
CA VAL A 188 -31.67 -18.04 -12.04
C VAL A 188 -33.10 -18.02 -12.59
N ARG A 189 -33.33 -17.38 -13.74
CA ARG A 189 -34.66 -17.25 -14.36
C ARG A 189 -34.99 -18.34 -15.39
N ASP A 190 -34.01 -19.12 -15.81
CA ASP A 190 -34.15 -20.26 -16.72
C ASP A 190 -34.13 -21.58 -15.92
#